data_AF-G9YW28-F1
#
_entry.id   AF-G9YW28-F1
#
_cell.length_a   1.000
_cell.length_b   1.000
_cell.length_c   1.000
_cell.angle_alpha   90.00
_cell.angle_beta   90.00
_cell.angle_gamma   90.00
#
_symmetry.space_group_name_H-M   'P 1'
#
loop_
_entity.id
_entity.type
_entity.pdbx_description
1 polymer ?
#
loop_
_entity_poly.entity_id
_entity_poly.type
_entity_poly.pdbx_seq_one_letter_code
_entity_poly.pdbx_strand_id
1 'polypeptide(L)'
;MGTYIHFTDEQKERANSVDLEEFLRQRGEKLLRAGRESRLARVHHITVRGNEWYDHIARQGGHAVSFVQQYYGMSYQEAMELLLGNELGAAYPAAEPKREEPPKPFALPPPHTNMRRVYAYLMKQRHISRGVTSHFARAGLLYEDARYHNCVFVGTDEQGVPRHAHKRSTNSQGKSFKVNVEGSKPQYSFHHVGQDGLLYVFEAPIDLLSFLTLYPDRWQEHSYAALCGTGGQAVRWMLEQYPSLQSVVLWIRYNNFRKL
;
A
#
# COMPACT_ATOMS: atom_id res chain seq x y z
N MET A 1 28.72 -35.15 19.58
CA MET A 1 28.56 -33.88 20.32
C MET A 1 29.28 -32.81 19.50
N GLY A 2 28.54 -32.00 18.74
CA GLY A 2 29.13 -30.99 17.85
C GLY A 2 29.73 -29.83 18.66
N THR A 3 30.93 -29.41 18.29
CA THR A 3 31.64 -28.28 18.89
C THR A 3 30.84 -26.99 18.65
N TYR A 4 30.45 -26.28 19.71
CA TYR A 4 29.75 -25.01 19.55
C TYR A 4 30.73 -23.93 19.11
N ILE A 5 30.66 -23.51 17.85
CA ILE A 5 31.47 -22.43 17.29
C ILE A 5 30.90 -21.09 17.79
N HIS A 6 31.71 -20.32 18.51
CA HIS A 6 31.35 -18.98 18.93
C HIS A 6 31.71 -17.96 17.84
N PHE A 7 30.71 -17.21 17.38
CA PHE A 7 30.89 -16.09 16.46
C PHE A 7 30.96 -14.77 17.24
N THR A 8 31.86 -13.87 16.83
CA THR A 8 31.94 -12.50 17.36
C THR A 8 30.74 -11.67 16.89
N ASP A 9 30.42 -10.58 17.60
CA ASP A 9 29.30 -9.73 17.20
C ASP A 9 29.52 -9.09 15.82
N GLU A 10 30.76 -8.76 15.49
CA GLU A 10 31.15 -8.30 14.14
C GLU A 10 30.87 -9.37 13.06
N GLN A 11 31.15 -10.65 13.35
CA GLN A 11 30.82 -11.74 12.42
C GLN A 11 29.31 -11.88 12.24
N LYS A 12 28.52 -11.75 13.32
CA LYS A 12 27.05 -11.81 13.26
C LYS A 12 26.48 -10.65 12.46
N GLU A 13 27.00 -9.44 12.66
CA GLU A 13 26.60 -8.26 11.90
C GLU A 13 26.96 -8.42 10.42
N ARG A 14 28.19 -8.84 10.13
CA ARG A 14 28.65 -9.09 8.76
C ARG A 14 27.78 -10.12 8.05
N ALA A 15 27.51 -11.26 8.67
CA ALA A 15 26.65 -12.29 8.10
C ALA A 15 25.22 -11.78 7.86
N ASN A 16 24.65 -11.03 8.80
CA ASN A 16 23.33 -10.43 8.62
C ASN A 16 23.29 -9.28 7.63
N SER A 17 24.43 -8.66 7.31
CA SER A 17 24.54 -7.58 6.34
C SER A 17 24.64 -8.06 4.89
N VAL A 18 24.82 -9.36 4.64
CA VAL A 18 24.96 -9.92 3.29
C VAL A 18 23.78 -9.52 2.39
N ASP A 19 24.10 -9.07 1.17
CA ASP A 19 23.09 -8.78 0.15
C ASP A 19 22.40 -10.08 -0.30
N LEU A 20 21.14 -10.24 0.12
CA LEU A 20 20.33 -11.40 -0.23
C LEU A 20 19.98 -11.46 -1.72
N GLU A 21 19.88 -10.31 -2.40
CA GLU A 21 19.61 -10.33 -3.84
C GLU A 21 20.80 -10.91 -4.60
N GLU A 22 22.01 -10.49 -4.26
CA GLU A 22 23.23 -10.99 -4.89
C GLU A 22 23.52 -12.43 -4.48
N PHE A 23 23.37 -12.76 -3.20
CA PHE A 23 23.46 -14.13 -2.69
C PHE A 23 22.53 -15.09 -3.44
N LEU A 24 21.27 -14.69 -3.69
CA LEU A 24 20.32 -15.50 -4.45
C LEU A 24 20.71 -15.62 -5.94
N ARG A 25 21.10 -14.51 -6.58
CA ARG A 25 21.52 -14.51 -7.99
C ARG A 25 22.72 -15.42 -8.24
N GLN A 26 23.73 -15.39 -7.37
CA GLN A 26 24.92 -16.25 -7.49
C GLN A 26 24.59 -17.74 -7.37
N ARG A 27 23.48 -18.09 -6.70
CA ARG A 27 22.97 -19.46 -6.58
C ARG A 27 21.98 -19.84 -7.68
N GLY A 28 21.84 -19.00 -8.71
CA GLY A 28 20.97 -19.24 -9.87
C GLY A 28 19.49 -18.98 -9.59
N GLU A 29 19.13 -18.39 -8.44
CA GLU A 29 17.74 -18.03 -8.16
C GLU A 29 17.33 -16.82 -9.01
N LYS A 30 16.13 -16.91 -9.60
CA LYS A 30 15.59 -15.82 -10.42
C LYS A 30 14.76 -14.88 -9.55
N LEU A 31 15.09 -13.59 -9.61
CA LEU A 31 14.37 -12.53 -8.91
C LEU A 31 13.51 -11.71 -9.88
N LEU A 32 12.27 -11.46 -9.49
CA LEU A 32 11.31 -10.62 -10.20
C LEU A 32 11.16 -9.29 -9.46
N ARG A 33 11.18 -8.16 -10.18
CA ARG A 33 11.02 -6.85 -9.54
C ARG A 33 9.61 -6.68 -8.97
N ALA A 34 9.50 -6.32 -7.69
CA ALA A 34 8.25 -6.08 -6.98
C ALA A 34 8.32 -4.74 -6.22
N GLY A 35 8.17 -3.63 -6.96
CA GLY A 35 8.30 -2.29 -6.39
C GLY A 35 9.75 -1.99 -6.00
N ARG A 36 9.99 -1.72 -4.70
CA ARG A 36 11.33 -1.49 -4.14
C ARG A 36 12.05 -2.78 -3.74
N GLU A 37 11.35 -3.91 -3.79
CA GLU A 37 11.84 -5.23 -3.38
C GLU A 37 12.00 -6.13 -4.60
N SER A 38 12.70 -7.24 -4.40
CA SER A 38 12.79 -8.34 -5.33
C SER A 38 12.01 -9.53 -4.78
N ARG A 39 11.28 -10.22 -5.64
CA ARG A 39 10.49 -11.40 -5.28
C ARG A 39 11.11 -12.64 -5.89
N LEU A 40 11.19 -13.74 -5.14
CA LEU A 40 11.66 -14.99 -5.70
C LEU A 40 10.67 -15.50 -6.76
N ALA A 41 11.20 -15.84 -7.95
CA ALA A 41 10.38 -16.35 -9.05
C ALA A 41 9.82 -17.74 -8.75
N ARG A 42 10.55 -18.56 -7.99
CA ARG A 42 10.10 -19.91 -7.61
C ARG A 42 9.11 -19.87 -6.44
N VAL A 43 9.26 -18.88 -5.55
CA VAL A 43 8.50 -18.76 -4.30
C VAL A 43 7.92 -17.34 -4.19
N HIS A 44 6.76 -17.15 -4.83
CA HIS A 44 6.16 -15.83 -5.02
C HIS A 44 5.67 -15.12 -3.76
N HIS A 45 5.63 -15.81 -2.61
CA HIS A 45 5.26 -15.23 -1.33
C HIS A 45 6.47 -14.76 -0.51
N ILE A 46 7.70 -14.87 -1.03
CA ILE A 46 8.90 -14.33 -0.37
C ILE A 46 9.42 -13.12 -1.14
N THR A 47 9.66 -12.02 -0.43
CA THR A 47 10.38 -10.86 -0.95
C THR A 47 11.69 -10.65 -0.22
N VAL A 48 12.67 -10.08 -0.90
CA VAL A 48 13.98 -9.69 -0.40
C VAL A 48 14.29 -8.25 -0.79
N ARG A 49 15.03 -7.54 0.07
CA ARG A 49 15.50 -6.17 -0.19
C ARG A 49 16.80 -5.92 0.56
N GLY A 50 17.90 -5.81 -0.17
CA GLY A 50 19.23 -5.73 0.45
C GLY A 50 19.47 -6.99 1.29
N ASN A 51 19.70 -6.83 2.59
CA ASN A 51 19.93 -7.94 3.52
C ASN A 51 18.67 -8.44 4.23
N GLU A 52 17.49 -7.91 3.91
CA GLU A 52 16.23 -8.26 4.56
C GLU A 52 15.37 -9.18 3.69
N TRP A 53 14.53 -10.00 4.33
CA TRP A 53 13.54 -10.84 3.67
C TRP A 53 12.22 -10.85 4.43
N TYR A 54 11.13 -11.16 3.72
CA TYR A 54 9.80 -11.33 4.29
C TYR A 54 8.98 -12.40 3.56
N ASP A 55 8.36 -13.30 4.33
CA ASP A 55 7.36 -14.27 3.87
C ASP A 55 5.96 -13.73 4.15
N HIS A 56 5.23 -13.43 3.07
CA HIS A 56 3.90 -12.84 3.09
C HIS A 56 2.79 -13.81 3.55
N ILE A 57 3.03 -15.13 3.49
CA ILE A 57 2.09 -16.16 3.98
C ILE A 57 2.32 -16.42 5.47
N ALA A 58 3.56 -16.73 5.85
CA ALA A 58 3.92 -17.02 7.23
C ALA A 58 4.01 -15.76 8.12
N ARG A 59 4.00 -14.56 7.51
CA ARG A 59 4.12 -13.25 8.19
C ARG A 59 5.39 -13.12 9.04
N GLN A 60 6.47 -13.70 8.56
CA GLN A 60 7.77 -13.70 9.22
C GLN A 60 8.81 -13.07 8.31
N GLY A 61 9.88 -12.55 8.90
CA GLY A 61 10.99 -11.97 8.16
C GLY A 61 12.20 -11.79 9.05
N GLY A 62 13.23 -11.21 8.48
CA GLY A 62 14.47 -10.93 9.21
C GLY A 62 15.60 -10.60 8.25
N HIS A 63 16.81 -10.96 8.64
CA HIS A 63 18.03 -10.66 7.89
C HIS A 63 18.60 -11.92 7.21
N ALA A 64 19.76 -11.77 6.58
CA ALA A 64 20.36 -12.82 5.75
C ALA A 64 20.56 -14.16 6.48
N VAL A 65 20.95 -14.16 7.76
CA VAL A 65 21.14 -15.41 8.51
C VAL A 65 19.82 -16.15 8.70
N SER A 66 18.78 -15.46 9.17
CA SER A 66 17.48 -16.10 9.37
C SER A 66 16.81 -16.50 8.07
N PHE A 67 17.09 -15.79 6.97
CA PHE A 67 16.66 -16.19 5.63
C PHE A 67 17.24 -17.56 5.27
N VAL A 68 18.55 -17.73 5.46
CA VAL A 68 19.23 -18.96 5.09
C VAL A 68 18.73 -20.13 5.93
N GLN A 69 18.57 -19.92 7.23
CA GLN A 69 18.01 -20.93 8.13
C GLN A 69 16.61 -21.37 7.68
N GLN A 70 15.73 -20.41 7.36
CA GLN A 70 14.36 -20.72 7.02
C GLN A 70 14.21 -21.30 5.60
N TYR A 71 14.84 -20.68 4.60
CA TYR A 71 14.63 -21.01 3.20
C TYR A 71 15.44 -22.23 2.76
N TYR A 72 16.65 -22.43 3.32
CA TYR A 72 17.49 -23.59 3.02
C TYR A 72 17.46 -24.67 4.11
N GLY A 73 16.74 -24.45 5.22
CA GLY A 73 16.64 -25.42 6.32
C GLY A 73 17.96 -25.61 7.09
N MET A 74 18.86 -24.63 7.02
CA MET A 74 20.19 -24.71 7.64
C MET A 74 20.14 -24.38 9.13
N SER A 75 21.05 -24.98 9.90
CA SER A 75 21.33 -24.55 11.27
C SER A 75 21.95 -23.15 11.28
N TYR A 76 21.97 -22.51 12.46
CA TYR A 76 22.60 -21.20 12.62
C TYR A 76 24.09 -21.23 12.25
N GLN A 77 24.82 -22.28 12.62
CA GLN A 77 26.26 -22.40 12.33
C GLN A 77 26.51 -22.55 10.83
N GLU A 78 25.77 -23.43 10.15
CA GLU A 78 25.88 -23.60 8.69
C GLU A 78 25.55 -22.30 7.95
N ALA A 79 24.51 -21.58 8.38
CA ALA A 79 24.15 -20.29 7.79
C ALA A 79 25.26 -19.25 7.97
N MET A 80 25.88 -19.20 9.15
CA MET A 80 27.00 -18.29 9.44
C MET A 80 28.24 -18.63 8.60
N GLU A 81 28.64 -19.90 8.52
CA GLU A 81 29.80 -20.34 7.73
C GLU A 81 29.62 -20.04 6.23
N LEU A 82 28.42 -20.31 5.72
CA LEU A 82 28.04 -20.03 4.34
C LEU A 82 28.10 -18.53 4.01
N LEU A 83 27.48 -17.69 4.85
CA LEU A 83 27.39 -16.25 4.61
C LEU A 83 28.73 -15.53 4.81
N LEU A 84 29.59 -16.05 5.69
CA LEU A 84 30.93 -15.51 5.93
C LEU A 84 31.96 -15.95 4.89
N GLY A 85 31.61 -16.87 3.97
CA GLY A 85 32.42 -17.24 2.81
C GLY A 85 33.44 -18.36 3.06
N ASN A 86 33.28 -19.16 4.13
CA ASN A 86 34.28 -20.17 4.51
C ASN A 86 34.32 -21.38 3.55
N GLU A 87 33.26 -21.63 2.77
CA GLU A 87 33.18 -22.81 1.87
C GLU A 87 33.53 -22.52 0.39
N LEU A 88 33.38 -21.26 -0.08
CA LEU A 88 33.45 -20.91 -1.51
C LEU A 88 34.55 -19.89 -1.86
N GLY A 89 35.40 -19.51 -0.89
CA GLY A 89 36.62 -18.72 -1.15
C GLY A 89 36.41 -17.22 -1.41
N ALA A 90 35.16 -16.74 -1.44
CA ALA A 90 34.82 -15.32 -1.49
C ALA A 90 33.62 -15.02 -0.58
N ALA A 91 33.73 -14.00 0.27
CA ALA A 91 32.61 -13.52 1.06
C ALA A 91 31.60 -12.81 0.15
N TYR A 92 30.30 -13.00 0.44
CA TYR A 92 29.26 -12.23 -0.25
C TYR A 92 29.38 -10.75 0.09
N PRO A 93 29.03 -9.85 -0.85
CA PRO A 93 29.04 -8.42 -0.56
C PRO A 93 28.01 -8.09 0.51
N ALA A 94 28.33 -7.11 1.35
CA ALA A 94 27.34 -6.49 2.21
C ALA A 94 26.34 -5.71 1.35
N ALA A 95 25.06 -5.73 1.74
CA ALA A 95 24.04 -4.92 1.14
C ALA A 95 24.44 -3.44 1.26
N GLU A 96 24.29 -2.70 0.17
CA GLU A 96 24.46 -1.25 0.25
C GLU A 96 23.45 -0.68 1.26
N PRO A 97 23.88 0.25 2.13
CA PRO A 97 22.97 0.88 3.07
C PRO A 97 21.80 1.47 2.29
N LYS A 98 20.58 1.12 2.73
CA LYS A 98 19.32 1.58 2.13
C LYS A 98 19.39 3.09 1.95
N ARG A 99 19.68 3.56 0.73
CA ARG A 99 19.43 4.94 0.38
C ARG A 99 17.92 5.10 0.39
N GLU A 100 17.41 5.76 1.42
CA GLU A 100 16.04 6.25 1.40
C GLU A 100 15.95 7.25 0.26
N GLU A 101 15.51 6.79 -0.91
CA GLU A 101 15.17 7.69 -1.99
C GLU A 101 14.16 8.71 -1.45
N PRO A 102 14.39 10.01 -1.68
CA PRO A 102 13.48 11.03 -1.20
C PRO A 102 12.07 10.69 -1.71
N PRO A 103 11.04 10.86 -0.87
CA PRO A 103 9.68 10.55 -1.27
C PRO A 103 9.35 11.32 -2.55
N LYS A 104 8.90 10.60 -3.58
CA LYS A 104 8.57 11.24 -4.84
C LYS A 104 7.49 12.30 -4.61
N PRO A 105 7.60 13.47 -5.27
CA PRO A 105 6.58 14.49 -5.16
C PRO A 105 5.24 13.94 -5.64
N PHE A 106 4.18 14.28 -4.91
CA PHE A 106 2.83 13.94 -5.32
C PHE A 106 2.47 14.64 -6.64
N ALA A 107 1.92 13.88 -7.58
CA ALA A 107 1.35 14.40 -8.81
C ALA A 107 0.09 13.63 -9.16
N LEU A 108 -0.94 14.35 -9.59
CA LEU A 108 -2.16 13.74 -10.10
C LEU A 108 -1.89 12.98 -11.41
N PRO A 109 -2.48 11.80 -11.61
CA PRO A 109 -2.52 11.17 -12.92
C PRO A 109 -3.08 12.13 -13.99
N PRO A 110 -2.55 12.14 -15.23
CA PRO A 110 -3.11 12.95 -16.29
C PRO A 110 -4.59 12.58 -16.54
N PRO A 111 -5.52 13.55 -16.58
CA PRO A 111 -6.91 13.27 -16.84
C PRO A 111 -7.12 12.89 -18.30
N HIS A 112 -8.03 11.95 -18.54
CA HIS A 112 -8.54 11.65 -19.86
C HIS A 112 -9.48 12.77 -20.35
N THR A 113 -9.59 12.94 -21.66
CA THR A 113 -10.42 13.97 -22.30
C THR A 113 -11.92 13.87 -21.98
N ASN A 114 -12.39 12.70 -21.54
CA ASN A 114 -13.77 12.46 -21.14
C ASN A 114 -13.83 11.34 -20.09
N MET A 115 -14.99 11.21 -19.44
CA MET A 115 -15.20 10.24 -18.35
C MET A 115 -16.09 9.05 -18.75
N ARG A 116 -16.19 8.72 -20.04
CA ARG A 116 -17.19 7.75 -20.53
C ARG A 116 -17.06 6.37 -19.88
N ARG A 117 -15.83 5.87 -19.66
CA ARG A 117 -15.61 4.56 -19.04
C ARG A 117 -15.88 4.61 -17.55
N VAL A 118 -15.46 5.67 -16.86
CA VAL A 118 -15.77 5.87 -15.44
C VAL A 118 -17.28 5.97 -15.20
N TYR A 119 -18.03 6.73 -16.01
CA TYR A 119 -19.49 6.79 -15.90
C TYR A 119 -20.15 5.42 -16.17
N ALA A 120 -19.71 4.71 -17.21
CA ALA A 120 -20.25 3.37 -17.50
C ALA A 120 -19.96 2.40 -16.34
N TYR A 121 -18.75 2.42 -15.78
CA TYR A 121 -18.37 1.59 -14.65
C TYR A 121 -19.20 1.92 -13.39
N LEU A 122 -19.19 3.19 -12.96
CA LEU A 122 -19.86 3.61 -11.73
C LEU A 122 -21.38 3.43 -11.81
N MET A 123 -22.01 3.81 -12.92
CA MET A 123 -23.46 3.76 -13.04
C MET A 123 -23.99 2.39 -13.42
N LYS A 124 -23.37 1.69 -14.38
CA LYS A 124 -23.92 0.43 -14.91
C LYS A 124 -23.45 -0.79 -14.13
N GLN A 125 -22.21 -0.79 -13.64
CA GLN A 125 -21.65 -1.94 -12.93
C GLN A 125 -21.70 -1.78 -11.41
N ARG A 126 -21.52 -0.56 -10.91
CA ARG A 126 -21.52 -0.27 -9.46
C ARG A 126 -22.82 0.37 -8.97
N HIS A 127 -23.77 0.63 -9.88
CA HIS A 127 -25.09 1.20 -9.60
C HIS A 127 -25.07 2.52 -8.81
N ILE A 128 -24.00 3.30 -8.93
CA ILE A 128 -23.87 4.63 -8.32
C ILE A 128 -24.74 5.61 -9.07
N SER A 129 -25.45 6.47 -8.34
CA SER A 129 -26.33 7.47 -8.95
C SER A 129 -25.54 8.42 -9.85
N ARG A 130 -26.20 8.86 -10.93
CA ARG A 130 -25.64 9.87 -11.84
C ARG A 130 -25.39 11.19 -11.11
N GLY A 131 -26.30 11.58 -10.20
CA GLY A 131 -26.20 12.82 -9.43
C GLY A 131 -24.95 12.84 -8.55
N VAL A 132 -24.72 11.78 -7.78
CA VAL A 132 -23.53 11.61 -6.94
C VAL A 132 -22.27 11.61 -7.80
N THR A 133 -22.22 10.80 -8.87
CA THR A 133 -21.06 10.75 -9.77
C THR A 133 -20.74 12.12 -10.37
N SER A 134 -21.76 12.85 -10.84
CA SER A 134 -21.60 14.15 -11.48
C SER A 134 -21.19 15.24 -10.49
N HIS A 135 -21.63 15.15 -9.23
CA HIS A 135 -21.24 16.08 -8.17
C HIS A 135 -19.72 16.07 -7.97
N PHE A 136 -19.15 14.89 -7.67
CA PHE A 136 -17.70 14.76 -7.45
C PHE A 136 -16.88 15.01 -8.71
N ALA A 137 -17.41 14.67 -9.89
CA ALA A 137 -16.74 14.98 -11.16
C ALA A 137 -16.62 16.48 -11.41
N ARG A 138 -17.70 17.25 -11.18
CA ARG A 138 -17.69 18.72 -11.33
C ARG A 138 -16.80 19.41 -10.30
N ALA A 139 -16.70 18.85 -9.09
CA ALA A 139 -15.79 19.33 -8.06
C ALA A 139 -14.31 19.00 -8.35
N GLY A 140 -14.00 18.26 -9.42
CA GLY A 140 -12.63 17.81 -9.72
C GLY A 140 -12.13 16.70 -8.78
N LEU A 141 -13.01 16.15 -7.94
CA LEU A 141 -12.69 15.11 -6.96
C LEU A 141 -12.78 13.69 -7.53
N LEU A 142 -13.37 13.53 -8.72
CA LEU A 142 -13.48 12.27 -9.44
C LEU A 142 -13.21 12.48 -10.93
N TYR A 143 -12.26 11.77 -11.51
CA TYR A 143 -12.03 11.80 -12.96
C TYR A 143 -11.54 10.45 -13.51
N GLU A 144 -11.45 10.35 -14.83
CA GLU A 144 -10.91 9.19 -15.55
C GLU A 144 -9.45 9.45 -15.90
N ASP A 145 -8.51 8.56 -15.53
CA ASP A 145 -7.10 8.75 -15.93
C ASP A 145 -6.87 8.42 -17.41
N ALA A 146 -5.95 9.14 -18.06
CA ALA A 146 -5.72 9.05 -19.50
C ALA A 146 -5.15 7.71 -19.98
N ARG A 147 -4.33 7.04 -19.17
CA ARG A 147 -3.52 5.91 -19.63
C ARG A 147 -4.24 4.57 -19.47
N TYR A 148 -4.95 4.41 -18.37
CA TYR A 148 -5.55 3.14 -17.96
C TYR A 148 -7.05 3.27 -17.72
N HIS A 149 -7.61 4.47 -17.82
CA HIS A 149 -9.04 4.73 -17.63
C HIS A 149 -9.57 4.25 -16.27
N ASN A 150 -8.75 4.32 -15.22
CA ASN A 150 -9.19 4.10 -13.85
C ASN A 150 -10.05 5.28 -13.39
N CYS A 151 -10.93 5.02 -12.42
CA CYS A 151 -11.47 6.08 -11.58
C CYS A 151 -10.34 6.62 -10.70
N VAL A 152 -10.11 7.92 -10.75
CA VAL A 152 -9.22 8.63 -9.82
C VAL A 152 -10.08 9.43 -8.86
N PHE A 153 -10.00 9.08 -7.58
CA PHE A 153 -10.64 9.79 -6.48
C PHE A 153 -9.60 10.69 -5.80
N VAL A 154 -9.81 11.99 -5.83
CA VAL A 154 -8.89 13.01 -5.32
C VAL A 154 -9.32 13.46 -3.94
N GLY A 155 -8.36 13.66 -3.05
CA GLY A 155 -8.61 14.43 -1.84
C GLY A 155 -7.64 15.60 -1.73
N THR A 156 -8.14 16.67 -1.13
CA THR A 156 -7.54 18.00 -1.13
C THR A 156 -7.18 18.43 0.28
N ASP A 157 -6.32 19.43 0.41
CA ASP A 157 -6.18 20.16 1.69
C ASP A 157 -7.31 21.19 1.86
N GLU A 158 -7.23 21.96 2.94
CA GLU A 158 -8.21 22.98 3.33
C GLU A 158 -8.30 24.10 2.29
N GLN A 159 -7.27 24.28 1.45
CA GLN A 159 -7.23 25.26 0.36
C GLN A 159 -7.73 24.68 -0.96
N GLY A 160 -8.20 23.43 -0.98
CA GLY A 160 -8.67 22.75 -2.19
C GLY A 160 -7.54 22.24 -3.08
N VAL A 161 -6.28 22.25 -2.61
CA VAL A 161 -5.15 21.76 -3.39
C VAL A 161 -5.09 20.23 -3.29
N PRO A 162 -5.01 19.49 -4.41
CA PRO A 162 -4.86 18.05 -4.39
C PRO A 162 -3.60 17.61 -3.61
N ARG A 163 -3.80 16.74 -2.61
CA ARG A 163 -2.72 16.13 -1.81
C ARG A 163 -2.74 14.60 -1.81
N HIS A 164 -3.82 14.01 -2.32
CA HIS A 164 -4.01 12.58 -2.38
C HIS A 164 -4.79 12.18 -3.63
N ALA A 165 -4.48 11.01 -4.19
CA ALA A 165 -5.30 10.37 -5.20
C ALA A 165 -5.33 8.86 -5.03
N HIS A 166 -6.53 8.27 -5.11
CA HIS A 166 -6.73 6.82 -5.10
C HIS A 166 -7.27 6.37 -6.45
N LYS A 167 -6.57 5.43 -7.09
CA LYS A 167 -6.96 4.82 -8.37
C LYS A 167 -7.75 3.55 -8.15
N ARG A 168 -8.81 3.36 -8.92
CA ARG A 168 -9.61 2.13 -8.97
C ARG A 168 -9.90 1.73 -10.41
N SER A 169 -9.55 0.52 -10.79
CA SER A 169 -9.78 0.06 -12.16
C SER A 169 -11.26 -0.04 -12.52
N THR A 170 -11.55 0.29 -13.78
CA THR A 170 -12.90 0.24 -14.38
C THR A 170 -13.15 -1.06 -15.15
N ASN A 171 -12.21 -2.00 -15.12
CA ASN A 171 -12.32 -3.28 -15.82
C ASN A 171 -13.42 -4.16 -15.20
N SER A 172 -14.20 -4.80 -16.07
CA SER A 172 -15.21 -5.80 -15.70
C SER A 172 -14.65 -7.22 -15.61
N GLN A 173 -13.44 -7.46 -16.13
CA GLN A 173 -12.80 -8.77 -16.16
C GLN A 173 -11.37 -8.70 -15.59
N GLY A 174 -10.96 -9.75 -14.88
CA GLY A 174 -9.64 -9.85 -14.23
C GLY A 174 -9.62 -9.31 -12.78
N LYS A 175 -8.42 -9.29 -12.17
CA LYS A 175 -8.25 -8.79 -10.79
C LYS A 175 -8.53 -7.29 -10.73
N SER A 176 -9.32 -6.87 -9.73
CA SER A 176 -9.56 -5.45 -9.46
C SER A 176 -8.27 -4.79 -8.95
N PHE A 177 -7.87 -3.67 -9.56
CA PHE A 177 -6.73 -2.89 -9.14
C PHE A 177 -7.20 -1.69 -8.30
N LYS A 178 -6.60 -1.50 -7.12
CA LYS A 178 -6.79 -0.33 -6.27
C LYS A 178 -5.45 0.10 -5.67
N VAL A 179 -5.11 1.38 -5.74
CA VAL A 179 -3.84 1.88 -5.17
C VAL A 179 -3.90 3.38 -4.93
N ASN A 180 -3.23 3.86 -3.89
CA ASN A 180 -2.92 5.29 -3.75
C ASN A 180 -1.80 5.67 -4.72
N VAL A 181 -1.89 6.87 -5.28
CA VAL A 181 -0.84 7.44 -6.12
C VAL A 181 0.39 7.73 -5.24
N GLU A 182 1.57 7.43 -5.74
CA GLU A 182 2.82 7.67 -5.02
C GLU A 182 2.95 9.15 -4.60
N GLY A 183 3.49 9.39 -3.40
CA GLY A 183 3.57 10.73 -2.81
C GLY A 183 2.26 11.23 -2.19
N SER A 184 1.13 10.52 -2.33
CA SER A 184 -0.14 10.90 -1.70
C SER A 184 0.00 10.98 -0.18
N LYS A 185 -0.59 12.02 0.40
CA LYS A 185 -0.69 12.23 1.85
C LYS A 185 -2.02 11.63 2.37
N PRO A 186 -2.01 10.49 3.08
CA PRO A 186 -3.24 9.75 3.43
C PRO A 186 -4.25 10.53 4.27
N GLN A 187 -3.80 11.56 5.01
CA GLN A 187 -4.69 12.42 5.80
C GLN A 187 -5.66 13.22 4.94
N TYR A 188 -5.32 13.48 3.67
CA TYR A 188 -6.18 14.19 2.73
C TYR A 188 -6.88 13.20 1.79
N SER A 189 -7.19 11.98 2.24
CA SER A 189 -7.86 11.00 1.37
C SER A 189 -9.23 11.51 0.89
N PHE A 190 -9.84 10.86 -0.11
CA PHE A 190 -11.10 11.32 -0.72
C PHE A 190 -12.18 11.56 0.35
N HIS A 191 -12.69 12.79 0.42
CA HIS A 191 -13.64 13.23 1.44
C HIS A 191 -14.60 14.29 0.89
N HIS A 192 -15.66 14.53 1.65
CA HIS A 192 -16.62 15.62 1.48
C HIS A 192 -16.85 16.26 2.85
N VAL A 193 -16.89 17.58 2.89
CA VAL A 193 -17.11 18.34 4.13
C VAL A 193 -18.52 18.92 4.10
N GLY A 194 -19.33 18.50 5.07
CA GLY A 194 -20.67 19.01 5.28
C GLY A 194 -20.69 20.22 6.21
N GLN A 195 -21.86 20.52 6.74
CA GLN A 195 -22.09 21.63 7.66
C GLN A 195 -22.50 21.17 9.06
N ASP A 196 -22.85 19.89 9.22
CA ASP A 196 -23.26 19.35 10.50
C ASP A 196 -22.10 18.72 11.29
N GLY A 197 -22.43 18.13 12.45
CA GLY A 197 -21.47 17.51 13.34
C GLY A 197 -21.20 16.02 13.08
N LEU A 198 -21.63 15.46 11.94
CA LEU A 198 -21.51 14.02 11.65
C LEU A 198 -20.42 13.74 10.62
N LEU A 199 -19.54 12.78 10.96
CA LEU A 199 -18.53 12.24 10.05
C LEU A 199 -18.77 10.74 9.79
N TYR A 200 -19.10 10.39 8.56
CA TYR A 200 -19.20 9.00 8.11
C TYR A 200 -17.89 8.53 7.46
N VAL A 201 -17.35 7.40 7.92
CA VAL A 201 -16.03 6.91 7.49
C VAL A 201 -16.17 5.58 6.75
N PHE A 202 -15.61 5.49 5.55
CA PHE A 202 -15.69 4.32 4.67
C PHE A 202 -14.31 3.75 4.37
N GLU A 203 -14.24 2.45 4.05
CA GLU A 203 -12.98 1.84 3.64
C GLU A 203 -12.49 2.41 2.29
N ALA A 204 -13.39 2.57 1.32
CA ALA A 204 -13.04 3.00 -0.03
C ALA A 204 -14.02 4.04 -0.60
N PRO A 205 -13.59 4.87 -1.57
CA PRO A 205 -14.45 5.89 -2.18
C PRO A 205 -15.73 5.34 -2.80
N ILE A 206 -15.68 4.14 -3.39
CA ILE A 206 -16.87 3.51 -3.97
C ILE A 206 -17.90 3.17 -2.89
N ASP A 207 -17.47 2.74 -1.70
CA ASP A 207 -18.39 2.41 -0.60
C ASP A 207 -19.11 3.67 -0.12
N LEU A 208 -18.38 4.79 -0.03
CA LEU A 208 -18.93 6.12 0.22
C LEU A 208 -19.96 6.50 -0.86
N LEU A 209 -19.62 6.44 -2.15
CA LEU A 209 -20.56 6.80 -3.22
C LEU A 209 -21.81 5.91 -3.25
N SER A 210 -21.67 4.63 -2.89
CA SER A 210 -22.81 3.71 -2.76
C SER A 210 -23.74 4.14 -1.64
N PHE A 211 -23.18 4.53 -0.48
CA PHE A 211 -23.96 5.05 0.64
C PHE A 211 -24.75 6.30 0.25
N LEU A 212 -24.12 7.27 -0.42
CA LEU A 212 -24.80 8.47 -0.91
C LEU A 212 -25.90 8.17 -1.95
N THR A 213 -25.75 7.08 -2.69
CA THR A 213 -26.76 6.62 -3.65
C THR A 213 -27.97 6.01 -2.95
N LEU A 214 -27.76 5.31 -1.83
CA LEU A 214 -28.83 4.69 -1.04
C LEU A 214 -29.56 5.70 -0.14
N TYR A 215 -28.85 6.71 0.35
CA TYR A 215 -29.36 7.73 1.25
C TYR A 215 -29.17 9.13 0.63
N PRO A 216 -29.96 9.48 -0.41
CA PRO A 216 -29.77 10.71 -1.17
C PRO A 216 -30.28 11.97 -0.46
N ASP A 217 -31.08 11.83 0.60
CA ASP A 217 -31.71 12.96 1.28
C ASP A 217 -30.67 13.77 2.05
N ARG A 218 -30.49 15.04 1.65
CA ARG A 218 -29.65 16.04 2.32
C ARG A 218 -28.21 15.57 2.61
N TRP A 219 -27.71 14.58 1.87
CA TRP A 219 -26.42 13.96 2.16
C TRP A 219 -25.27 14.97 2.18
N GLN A 220 -25.34 16.03 1.37
CA GLN A 220 -24.31 17.06 1.31
C GLN A 220 -24.10 17.82 2.63
N GLU A 221 -25.06 17.76 3.56
CA GLU A 221 -24.95 18.40 4.87
C GLU A 221 -24.04 17.64 5.83
N HIS A 222 -23.80 16.36 5.59
CA HIS A 222 -22.93 15.53 6.41
C HIS A 222 -21.49 15.53 5.89
N SER A 223 -20.54 15.18 6.75
CA SER A 223 -19.15 14.96 6.35
C SER A 223 -18.85 13.48 6.10
N TYR A 224 -17.99 13.20 5.12
CA TYR A 224 -17.64 11.85 4.72
C TYR A 224 -16.14 11.72 4.43
N ALA A 225 -15.53 10.60 4.82
CA ALA A 225 -14.15 10.27 4.49
C ALA A 225 -14.03 8.83 3.99
N ALA A 226 -13.24 8.61 2.94
CA ALA A 226 -12.81 7.28 2.52
C ALA A 226 -11.34 7.07 2.88
N LEU A 227 -11.03 6.07 3.70
CA LEU A 227 -9.68 5.84 4.23
C LEU A 227 -8.64 5.49 3.15
N CYS A 228 -9.07 4.87 2.04
CA CYS A 228 -8.19 4.50 0.92
C CYS A 228 -6.98 3.64 1.37
N GLY A 229 -7.14 2.87 2.45
CA GLY A 229 -6.06 2.18 3.15
C GLY A 229 -6.50 1.74 4.55
N THR A 230 -5.54 1.32 5.38
CA THR A 230 -5.80 0.81 6.74
C THR A 230 -5.61 1.85 7.85
N GLY A 231 -5.23 3.09 7.50
CA GLY A 231 -4.89 4.11 8.48
C GLY A 231 -6.03 5.09 8.77
N GLY A 232 -6.13 5.55 10.03
CA GLY A 232 -7.12 6.54 10.47
C GLY A 232 -6.68 8.00 10.31
N GLN A 233 -5.65 8.29 9.49
CA GLN A 233 -5.08 9.64 9.40
C GLN A 233 -6.09 10.67 8.89
N ALA A 234 -6.93 10.29 7.93
CA ALA A 234 -7.96 11.18 7.40
C ALA A 234 -9.00 11.57 8.45
N VAL A 235 -9.41 10.61 9.29
CA VAL A 235 -10.35 10.87 10.39
C VAL A 235 -9.74 11.85 11.39
N ARG A 236 -8.49 11.62 11.81
CA ARG A 236 -7.80 12.52 12.75
C ARG A 236 -7.70 13.93 12.19
N TRP A 237 -7.24 14.05 10.95
CA TRP A 237 -7.11 15.35 10.30
C TRP A 237 -8.46 16.06 10.18
N MET A 238 -9.54 15.39 9.78
CA MET A 238 -10.86 16.01 9.71
C MET A 238 -11.36 16.49 11.08
N LEU A 239 -11.15 15.71 12.16
CA LEU A 239 -11.53 16.12 13.50
C LEU A 239 -10.71 17.31 14.01
N GLU A 240 -9.44 17.41 13.62
CA GLU A 240 -8.58 18.56 13.93
C GLU A 240 -8.99 19.82 13.16
N GLN A 241 -9.33 19.68 11.87
CA GLN A 241 -9.69 20.82 11.02
C GLN A 241 -11.13 21.30 11.20
N TYR A 242 -12.04 20.40 11.59
CA TYR A 242 -13.47 20.69 11.74
C TYR A 242 -13.95 20.35 13.15
N PRO A 243 -13.68 21.22 14.15
CA PRO A 243 -14.10 21.00 15.55
C PRO A 243 -15.62 20.89 15.75
N SER A 244 -16.43 21.28 14.75
CA SER A 244 -17.89 21.08 14.76
C SER A 244 -18.28 19.60 14.65
N LEU A 245 -17.38 18.72 14.20
CA LEU A 245 -17.60 17.28 14.15
C LEU A 245 -17.63 16.69 15.57
N GLN A 246 -18.79 16.18 15.97
CA GLN A 246 -19.04 15.66 17.31
C GLN A 246 -19.25 14.14 17.33
N SER A 247 -19.54 13.53 16.17
CA SER A 247 -19.89 12.12 16.08
C SER A 247 -19.30 11.48 14.84
N VAL A 248 -18.69 10.31 15.02
CA VAL A 248 -18.05 9.54 13.95
C VAL A 248 -18.77 8.20 13.78
N VAL A 249 -19.23 7.91 12.56
CA VAL A 249 -19.90 6.65 12.21
C VAL A 249 -19.01 5.86 11.26
N LEU A 250 -18.61 4.65 11.67
CA LEU A 250 -17.70 3.81 10.90
C LEU A 250 -18.48 2.81 10.02
N TRP A 251 -18.29 2.91 8.71
CA TRP A 251 -18.79 2.00 7.67
C TRP A 251 -17.62 1.30 6.98
N ILE A 252 -16.85 0.55 7.77
CA ILE A 252 -15.71 -0.24 7.29
C ILE A 252 -16.12 -1.71 7.15
N ARG A 253 -15.57 -2.43 6.15
CA ARG A 253 -15.89 -3.85 5.98
C ARG A 253 -15.48 -4.64 7.23
N TYR A 254 -16.39 -5.50 7.68
CA TYR A 254 -16.12 -6.47 8.73
C TYR A 254 -15.28 -7.61 8.16
N ASN A 255 -13.95 -7.43 8.13
CA ASN A 255 -13.02 -8.54 7.98
C ASN A 255 -12.54 -8.91 9.38
N ASN A 256 -12.78 -10.16 9.80
CA ASN A 256 -12.36 -10.74 11.08
C ASN A 256 -10.95 -10.27 11.50
N PHE A 257 -10.88 -9.22 12.32
CA PHE A 257 -9.83 -9.10 13.31
C PHE A 257 -10.12 -10.20 14.33
N ARG A 258 -9.57 -11.40 14.11
CA ARG A 258 -9.37 -12.33 15.23
C ARG A 258 -8.45 -11.60 16.20
N LYS A 259 -9.06 -11.18 17.32
CA LYS A 259 -8.50 -10.87 18.64
C LYS A 259 -7.03 -10.41 18.62
N LEU A 260 -6.83 -9.12 18.91
CA LEU A 260 -5.71 -8.72 19.76
C LEU A 260 -5.86 -9.40 21.13
#